data_AF-A0A942HWD6-F1
#
_entry.id   AF-A0A942HWD6-F1
#
_cell.length_a   1.000
_cell.length_b   1.000
_cell.length_c   1.000
_cell.angle_alpha   90.00
_cell.angle_beta   90.00
_cell.angle_gamma   90.00
#
_symmetry.space_group_name_H-M   'P 1'
#
loop_
_entity.id
_entity.type
_entity.pdbx_description
1 polymer ?
#
loop_
_entity_poly.entity_id
_entity_poly.type
_entity_poly.pdbx_seq_one_letter_code
_entity_poly.pdbx_strand_id
1 'polypeptide(L)'
;MAKKEKVKNGIGLPSAAMVVIGIAGAIVSGLSFKIIQYWPLPLSVAPYFGMREGAAWGLVVGAVFGLCLGFLTDESHFQDSDVA
;
A
#
# COMPACT_ATOMS: atom_id res chain seq x y z
N MET A 1 -31.14 24.80 2.07
CA MET A 1 -29.76 25.33 2.07
C MET A 1 -28.84 24.24 2.59
N ALA A 2 -28.21 23.48 1.69
CA ALA A 2 -27.28 22.42 2.09
C ALA A 2 -26.03 23.08 2.70
N LYS A 3 -25.74 22.75 3.95
CA LYS A 3 -24.60 23.24 4.71
C LYS A 3 -23.35 22.63 4.09
N LYS A 4 -22.59 23.42 3.32
CA LYS A 4 -21.28 23.00 2.78
C LYS A 4 -20.40 22.58 3.95
N GLU A 5 -20.24 21.28 4.14
CA GLU A 5 -19.34 20.75 5.14
C GLU A 5 -17.91 21.07 4.70
N LYS A 6 -17.10 21.62 5.61
CA LYS A 6 -15.73 22.02 5.32
C LYS A 6 -14.95 20.79 4.87
N VAL A 7 -14.49 20.79 3.63
CA VAL A 7 -13.44 19.87 3.16
C VAL A 7 -12.27 20.03 4.13
N LYS A 8 -12.11 19.06 5.04
CA LYS A 8 -10.96 19.00 5.94
C LYS A 8 -9.76 18.69 5.06
N ASN A 9 -8.80 19.62 5.01
CA ASN A 9 -7.47 19.43 4.45
C ASN A 9 -6.66 18.42 5.30
N GLY A 10 -7.14 17.18 5.38
CA GLY A 10 -6.45 16.05 5.98
C GLY A 10 -5.79 15.20 4.90
N ILE A 11 -4.90 14.28 5.32
CA ILE A 11 -4.41 13.20 4.47
C ILE A 11 -5.63 12.44 3.95
N GLY A 12 -5.86 12.47 2.64
CA GLY A 12 -6.97 11.76 2.01
C GLY A 12 -6.94 10.27 2.34
N LEU A 13 -8.12 9.65 2.42
CA LEU A 13 -8.27 8.21 2.69
C LEU A 13 -7.38 7.34 1.78
N PRO A 14 -7.20 7.67 0.48
CA PRO A 14 -6.23 6.97 -0.38
C PRO A 14 -4.78 7.08 0.05
N SER A 15 -4.35 8.27 0.48
CA SER A 15 -2.99 8.52 0.95
C SER A 15 -2.71 7.83 2.29
N ALA A 16 -3.70 7.75 3.19
CA ALA A 16 -3.58 7.01 4.44
C ALA A 16 -3.49 5.50 4.18
N ALA A 17 -4.34 4.97 3.31
CA ALA A 17 -4.33 3.56 2.91
C ALA A 17 -3.01 3.16 2.24
N MET A 18 -2.46 4.01 1.37
CA MET A 18 -1.13 3.82 0.75
C MET A 18 -0.05 3.61 1.82
N VAL A 19 0.02 4.46 2.84
CA VAL A 19 1.07 4.38 3.87
C VAL A 19 0.89 3.13 4.75
N VAL A 20 -0.33 2.84 5.20
CA VAL A 20 -0.60 1.70 6.09
C VAL A 20 -0.32 0.37 5.38
N ILE A 21 -0.86 0.18 4.17
CA ILE A 21 -0.69 -1.06 3.41
C ILE A 21 0.74 -1.16 2.87
N GLY A 22 1.39 -0.05 2.53
CA GLY A 22 2.82 -0.02 2.17
C GLY A 22 3.71 -0.52 3.31
N ILE A 23 3.53 -0.04 4.54
CA ILE A 23 4.29 -0.50 5.70
C ILE A 23 4.00 -1.98 5.99
N ALA A 24 2.73 -2.39 5.95
CA ALA A 24 2.35 -3.79 6.14
C ALA A 24 3.00 -4.70 5.08
N GLY A 25 2.98 -4.29 3.81
CA GLY A 25 3.62 -5.00 2.71
C GLY A 25 5.13 -5.11 2.88
N ALA A 26 5.79 -4.05 3.34
CA ALA A 26 7.23 -4.04 3.62
C ALA A 26 7.60 -5.07 4.70
N ILE A 27 6.81 -5.15 5.78
CA ILE A 27 7.04 -6.10 6.87
C ILE A 27 6.83 -7.53 6.38
N VAL A 28 5.70 -7.81 5.72
CA VAL A 28 5.37 -9.18 5.25
C VAL A 28 6.43 -9.65 4.25
N SER A 29 6.69 -8.87 3.21
CA SER A 29 7.65 -9.25 2.16
C SER A 29 9.10 -9.33 2.67
N GLY A 30 9.51 -8.39 3.54
CA GLY A 30 10.83 -8.43 4.16
C GLY A 30 11.05 -9.66 5.04
N LEU A 31 10.04 -10.06 5.81
CA LEU A 31 10.08 -11.29 6.60
C LEU A 31 10.04 -12.55 5.71
N SER A 32 9.23 -12.55 4.65
CA SER A 32 9.19 -13.67 3.69
C SER A 32 10.55 -13.90 3.04
N PHE A 33 11.25 -12.84 2.64
CA PHE A 33 12.57 -12.96 2.01
C PHE A 33 13.62 -13.48 3.00
N LYS A 34 13.55 -13.06 4.27
CA LYS A 34 14.39 -13.60 5.33
C LYS A 34 14.17 -15.09 5.56
N ILE A 35 12.93 -15.57 5.45
CA ILE A 35 12.61 -17.00 5.58
C ILE A 35 13.10 -17.79 4.36
N ILE A 36 12.96 -17.24 3.15
CA ILE A 36 13.38 -17.87 1.89
C ILE A 36 14.88 -18.22 1.89
N GLN A 37 15.71 -17.45 2.61
CA GLN A 37 17.14 -17.74 2.75
C GLN A 37 17.46 -19.08 3.44
N TYR A 38 16.53 -19.65 4.20
CA TYR A 38 16.69 -20.99 4.80
C TYR A 38 16.40 -22.13 3.81
N TRP A 39 15.85 -21.82 2.64
CA TRP A 39 15.66 -22.78 1.57
C TRP A 39 16.94 -22.90 0.73
N PRO A 40 17.32 -24.09 0.22
CA PRO A 40 18.41 -24.22 -0.75
C PRO A 40 18.12 -23.45 -2.03
N LEU A 41 18.55 -22.19 -2.06
CA LEU A 41 18.53 -21.31 -3.23
C LEU A 41 19.79 -21.52 -4.07
N PRO A 42 19.72 -21.36 -5.40
CA PRO A 42 20.91 -21.28 -6.22
C PRO A 42 21.75 -20.07 -5.79
N LEU A 43 23.08 -20.25 -5.70
CA LEU A 43 24.02 -19.21 -5.28
C LEU A 43 23.93 -17.93 -6.11
N SER A 44 23.49 -18.03 -7.37
CA SER A 44 23.27 -16.88 -8.26
C SER A 44 22.12 -15.98 -7.83
N VAL A 45 21.13 -16.50 -7.08
CA VAL A 45 19.91 -15.77 -6.71
C VAL A 45 19.87 -15.41 -5.22
N ALA A 46 20.58 -16.17 -4.38
CA ALA A 46 20.71 -15.92 -2.94
C ALA A 46 21.00 -14.46 -2.53
N PRO A 47 21.90 -13.69 -3.20
CA PRO A 47 22.18 -12.32 -2.79
C PRO A 47 21.02 -11.34 -3.02
N TYR A 48 20.02 -11.70 -3.83
CA TYR A 48 18.87 -10.83 -4.13
C TYR A 48 17.69 -11.02 -3.18
N PHE A 49 17.69 -12.09 -2.37
CA PHE A 49 16.61 -12.40 -1.42
C PHE A 49 16.94 -11.93 0.00
N GLY A 50 17.38 -10.69 0.17
CA GLY A 50 17.61 -10.10 1.49
C GLY A 50 16.37 -9.41 2.06
N MET A 51 16.43 -9.12 3.36
CA MET A 51 15.34 -8.45 4.08
C MET A 51 15.10 -7.02 3.55
N ARG A 52 16.16 -6.32 3.11
CA ARG A 52 16.05 -4.95 2.58
C ARG A 52 15.34 -4.94 1.24
N GLU A 53 15.70 -5.87 0.37
CA GLU A 53 15.16 -6.05 -0.97
C GLU A 53 13.69 -6.46 -0.87
N GLY A 54 13.38 -7.43 -0.01
CA GLY A 54 12.02 -7.85 0.29
C GLY A 54 11.17 -6.71 0.87
N ALA A 55 11.72 -5.94 1.82
CA ALA A 55 11.02 -4.81 2.41
C ALA A 55 10.78 -3.67 1.41
N ALA A 56 11.76 -3.34 0.57
CA ALA A 56 11.62 -2.31 -0.46
C ALA A 56 10.56 -2.72 -1.49
N TRP A 57 10.59 -3.98 -1.94
CA TRP A 57 9.58 -4.50 -2.86
C TRP A 57 8.18 -4.50 -2.24
N GLY A 58 8.07 -4.99 -1.01
CA GLY A 58 6.81 -5.02 -0.27
C GLY A 58 6.24 -3.62 -0.02
N LEU A 59 7.10 -2.63 0.21
CA LEU A 59 6.69 -1.24 0.38
C LEU A 59 6.07 -0.69 -0.90
N VAL A 60 6.74 -0.88 -2.05
CA VAL A 60 6.26 -0.36 -3.33
C VAL A 60 4.95 -1.02 -3.73
N VAL A 61 4.90 -2.35 -3.72
CA VAL A 61 3.69 -3.10 -4.09
C VAL A 61 2.56 -2.82 -3.11
N GLY A 62 2.85 -2.81 -1.80
CA GLY A 62 1.87 -2.50 -0.77
C GLY A 62 1.34 -1.07 -0.86
N ALA A 63 2.19 -0.09 -1.17
CA ALA A 63 1.76 1.30 -1.33
C ALA A 63 0.84 1.47 -2.54
N VAL A 64 1.20 0.89 -3.69
CA VAL A 64 0.36 0.92 -4.90
C VAL A 64 -0.98 0.23 -4.63
N PHE A 65 -0.96 -0.94 -4.00
CA PHE A 65 -2.18 -1.67 -3.66
C PHE A 65 -3.06 -0.90 -2.67
N GLY A 66 -2.45 -0.32 -1.63
CA GLY A 66 -3.13 0.53 -0.66
C GLY A 66 -3.76 1.76 -1.29
N LEU A 67 -3.09 2.37 -2.28
CA LEU A 67 -3.64 3.48 -3.05
C LEU A 67 -4.85 3.03 -3.87
N CYS A 68 -4.75 1.91 -4.60
CA CYS A 68 -5.89 1.35 -5.34
C CYS A 68 -7.08 1.04 -4.43
N LEU A 69 -6.83 0.37 -3.29
CA LEU A 69 -7.88 0.08 -2.30
C LEU A 69 -8.49 1.35 -1.73
N GLY A 70 -7.66 2.34 -1.42
CA GLY A 70 -8.13 3.61 -0.89
C GLY A 70 -9.01 4.35 -1.88
N PHE A 71 -8.67 4.37 -3.18
CA PHE A 71 -9.55 4.94 -4.21
C PHE A 71 -10.83 4.12 -4.42
N LEU A 72 -10.75 2.79 -4.37
CA LEU A 72 -11.91 1.90 -4.53
C LEU A 72 -12.90 1.99 -3.35
N THR A 73 -12.39 2.29 -2.15
CA THR A 73 -13.21 2.38 -0.93
C THR A 73 -13.61 3.81 -0.58
N ASP A 74 -13.03 4.82 -1.23
CA ASP A 74 -13.39 6.22 -1.02
C ASP A 74 -14.68 6.56 -1.79
N GLU A 75 -15.82 6.42 -1.10
CA GLU A 75 -17.16 6.79 -1.60
C GLU A 75 -17.27 8.27 -1.99
N SER A 76 -16.36 9.14 -1.53
CA SER A 76 -16.37 10.57 -1.90
C SER A 76 -16.12 10.80 -3.39
N HIS A 77 -15.48 9.84 -4.07
CA HIS A 77 -15.21 9.90 -5.51
C HIS A 77 -16.35 9.32 -6.37
N PHE A 78 -17.28 8.58 -5.74
CA PHE A 78 -18.47 8.01 -6.37
C PHE A 78 -19.74 8.81 -6.07
N GLN A 79 -19.62 9.97 -5.43
CA GLN A 79 -20.68 10.95 -5.46
C GLN A 79 -20.78 11.48 -6.88
N ASP A 80 -21.48 10.73 -7.72
CA ASP A 80 -22.06 11.26 -8.94
C ASP A 80 -22.66 12.61 -8.57
N SER A 81 -22.27 13.61 -9.35
CA SER A 81 -23.03 14.84 -9.52
C SER A 81 -24.38 14.47 -10.12
N ASP A 82 -25.19 13.71 -9.38
CA ASP A 82 -26.56 13.43 -9.72
C ASP A 82 -27.36 14.66 -9.28
N VAL A 83 -27.46 15.53 -10.29
CA VAL A 83 -28.66 16.25 -10.74
C VAL A 83 -29.43 17.14 -9.75
N ALA A 84 -29.54 18.40 -10.22
CA ALA A 84 -30.62 19.37 -10.03
C ALA A 84 -30.62 20.25 -8.77
#